data_AF-A0AAW2XMV3-F1
#
_entry.id   AF-A0AAW2XMV3-F1
#
_cell.length_a   1.000
_cell.length_b   1.000
_cell.length_c   1.000
_cell.angle_alpha   90.00
_cell.angle_beta   90.00
_cell.angle_gamma   90.00
#
_symmetry.space_group_name_H-M   'P 1'
#
loop_
_entity.id
_entity.type
_entity.pdbx_description
1 polymer ?
#
loop_
_entity_poly.entity_id
_entity_poly.type
_entity_poly.pdbx_seq_one_letter_code
_entity_poly.pdbx_strand_id
1 'polypeptide(L)'
;MLSFAGRVQLIKSVLTALQVYWAMAFILPKMVIREIEKRLRSFLWKGCTGVGYAKVSSQQVCRPVTEGGLGIRDILALNKGLMSKHLWRIIVADRSSIWVDWIIQYRLRGTSIWTVSDRSGPWSWRKLIRCEPATMSSL
;
A
#
# COMPACT_ATOMS: atom_id res chain seq x y z
N MET A 1 5.88 22.75 20.42
CA MET A 1 6.16 21.30 20.23
C MET A 1 4.86 20.58 19.92
N LEU A 2 4.84 19.64 18.96
CA LEU A 2 3.60 18.94 18.60
C LEU A 2 3.24 17.90 19.67
N SER A 3 1.99 17.92 20.15
CA SER A 3 1.49 16.95 21.12
C SER A 3 1.55 15.51 20.56
N PHE A 4 1.52 14.50 21.43
CA PHE A 4 1.49 13.09 20.99
C PHE A 4 0.29 12.81 20.07
N ALA A 5 -0.90 13.32 20.45
CA ALA A 5 -2.10 13.23 19.62
C ALA A 5 -1.93 13.94 18.26
N GLY A 6 -1.31 15.13 18.24
CA GLY A 6 -1.01 15.84 17.00
C GLY A 6 -0.07 15.07 16.07
N ARG A 7 0.94 14.38 16.63
CA ARG A 7 1.84 13.50 15.86
C ARG A 7 1.10 12.32 15.25
N VAL A 8 0.18 11.68 15.99
CA VAL A 8 -0.65 10.58 15.47
C VAL A 8 -1.53 11.06 14.31
N GLN A 9 -2.16 12.23 14.45
CA GLN A 9 -3.01 12.79 13.40
C GLN A 9 -2.21 13.12 12.14
N LEU A 10 -1.02 13.70 12.30
CA LEU A 10 -0.13 13.99 11.17
C LEU A 10 0.27 12.71 10.44
N ILE A 11 0.64 11.65 11.18
CA ILE A 11 0.95 10.35 10.59
C ILE A 11 -0.24 9.79 9.81
N LYS A 12 -1.46 9.86 10.36
CA LYS A 12 -2.67 9.40 9.66
C LYS A 12 -2.92 10.14 8.34
N SER A 13 -2.78 11.48 8.36
CA SER A 13 -2.95 12.31 7.18
C SER A 13 -1.89 12.02 6.11
N VAL A 14 -0.62 12.00 6.51
CA VAL A 14 0.52 11.75 5.61
C VAL A 14 0.45 10.34 5.03
N LEU A 15 0.13 9.32 5.84
CA LEU A 15 -0.02 7.95 5.35
C LEU A 15 -1.09 7.83 4.28
N THR A 16 -2.26 8.44 4.52
CA THR A 16 -3.37 8.39 3.57
C THR A 16 -3.00 9.10 2.26
N ALA A 17 -2.40 10.29 2.34
CA ALA A 17 -1.94 11.02 1.16
C ALA A 17 -0.84 10.26 0.40
N LEU A 18 0.13 9.71 1.12
CA LEU A 18 1.24 8.94 0.55
C LEU A 18 0.72 7.69 -0.16
N GLN A 19 -0.22 6.97 0.45
CA GLN A 19 -0.84 5.80 -0.16
C GLN A 19 -1.62 6.14 -1.42
N VAL A 20 -2.40 7.22 -1.42
CA VAL A 20 -3.14 7.66 -2.61
C VAL A 20 -2.15 8.05 -3.72
N TYR A 21 -1.14 8.84 -3.39
CA TYR A 21 -0.10 9.25 -4.33
C TYR A 21 0.63 8.06 -4.95
N TRP A 22 1.13 7.13 -4.14
CA TRP A 22 1.81 5.96 -4.67
C TRP A 22 0.85 5.03 -5.41
N ALA A 23 -0.40 4.87 -4.97
CA ALA A 23 -1.38 4.04 -5.67
C ALA A 23 -1.76 4.58 -7.06
N MET A 24 -1.54 5.87 -7.32
CA MET A 24 -1.68 6.43 -8.67
C MET A 24 -0.47 6.10 -9.56
N ALA A 25 0.71 5.87 -8.97
CA ALA A 25 1.96 5.74 -9.69
C ALA A 25 2.47 4.30 -9.78
N PHE A 26 2.61 3.58 -8.65
CA PHE A 26 3.31 2.29 -8.58
C PHE A 26 2.89 1.40 -7.40
N ILE A 27 3.15 0.10 -7.56
CA ILE A 27 3.10 -0.89 -6.47
C ILE A 27 4.29 -0.71 -5.55
N LEU A 28 4.05 -0.44 -4.26
CA LEU A 28 5.14 -0.25 -3.29
C LEU A 28 5.81 -1.57 -2.89
N PRO A 29 7.14 -1.68 -2.99
CA PRO A 29 7.89 -2.80 -2.41
C PRO A 29 7.77 -2.84 -0.89
N LYS A 30 7.72 -4.06 -0.33
CA LYS A 30 7.66 -4.28 1.12
C LYS A 30 8.81 -3.59 1.88
N MET A 31 9.99 -3.49 1.26
CA MET A 31 11.15 -2.83 1.86
C MET A 31 10.91 -1.33 2.07
N VAL A 32 10.33 -0.66 1.06
CA VAL A 32 9.98 0.76 1.14
C VAL A 32 8.94 0.99 2.24
N ILE A 33 7.93 0.11 2.31
CA ILE A 33 6.90 0.18 3.35
C ILE A 33 7.52 0.06 4.74
N ARG A 34 8.42 -0.91 4.97
CA ARG A 34 9.11 -1.07 6.25
C ARG A 34 9.94 0.15 6.64
N GLU A 35 10.62 0.77 5.68
CA GLU A 35 11.42 1.98 5.93
C GLU A 35 10.54 3.18 6.29
N ILE A 36 9.38 3.32 5.62
CA ILE A 36 8.37 4.33 5.97
C ILE A 36 7.85 4.08 7.40
N GLU A 37 7.46 2.85 7.74
CA GLU A 37 7.01 2.51 9.10
C GLU A 37 8.06 2.83 10.17
N LYS A 38 9.33 2.53 9.89
CA LYS A 38 10.45 2.84 10.78
C LYS A 38 10.58 4.34 11.04
N ARG A 39 10.48 5.16 10.00
CA ARG A 39 10.55 6.63 10.11
C ARG A 39 9.34 7.20 10.87
N LEU A 40 8.14 6.72 10.58
CA LEU A 40 6.92 7.15 11.28
C LEU A 40 6.93 6.78 12.76
N ARG A 41 7.44 5.59 13.11
CA ARG A 41 7.65 5.20 14.51
C ARG A 41 8.67 6.09 15.20
N SER A 42 9.80 6.36 14.55
CA SER A 42 10.81 7.26 15.11
C SER A 42 10.20 8.63 15.39
N PHE A 43 9.43 9.18 14.45
CA PHE A 43 8.73 10.44 14.63
C PHE A 43 7.67 10.39 15.76
N LEU A 44 6.88 9.32 15.81
CA LEU A 44 5.83 9.13 16.82
C LEU A 44 6.40 9.10 18.25
N TRP A 45 7.47 8.33 18.46
CA TRP A 45 8.02 8.10 19.81
C TRP A 45 9.10 9.10 20.21
N LYS A 46 10.03 9.43 19.31
CA LYS A 46 11.17 10.32 19.59
C LYS A 46 10.87 11.79 19.36
N GLY A 47 9.86 12.12 18.54
CA GLY A 47 9.59 13.51 18.15
C GLY A 47 10.83 14.18 17.53
N CYS A 48 10.93 15.50 17.63
CA CYS A 48 12.07 16.28 17.11
C CYS A 48 13.29 16.30 18.06
N THR A 49 13.15 15.81 19.29
CA THR A 49 14.20 15.88 20.33
C THR A 49 15.06 14.63 20.40
N GLY A 50 14.73 13.57 19.65
CA GLY A 50 15.57 12.35 19.55
C GLY A 50 15.49 11.42 20.76
N VAL A 51 14.90 11.85 21.87
CA VAL A 51 14.80 11.09 23.12
C VAL A 51 13.42 10.44 23.22
N GLY A 52 13.35 9.11 23.05
CA GLY A 52 12.11 8.35 23.16
C GLY A 52 12.27 6.89 22.75
N TYR A 53 11.94 5.97 23.66
CA TYR A 53 11.90 4.54 23.37
C TYR A 53 10.52 4.16 22.84
N ALA A 54 10.47 3.24 21.87
CA ALA A 54 9.20 2.72 21.37
C ALA A 54 8.51 1.93 22.49
N LYS A 55 7.43 2.46 23.05
CA LYS A 55 6.70 1.83 24.16
C LYS A 55 5.75 0.71 23.72
N VAL A 56 5.47 0.59 22.42
CA VAL A 56 4.43 -0.30 21.89
C VAL A 56 4.88 -0.96 20.58
N SER A 57 4.53 -2.24 20.42
CA SER A 57 4.85 -3.05 19.24
C SER A 57 4.12 -2.56 17.97
N SER A 58 4.71 -2.85 16.80
CA SER A 58 4.15 -2.50 15.47
C SER A 58 2.69 -2.86 15.30
N GLN A 59 2.34 -4.07 15.75
CA GLN A 59 1.02 -4.64 15.55
C GLN A 59 -0.02 -3.98 16.45
N GLN A 60 0.36 -3.59 17.67
CA GLN A 60 -0.54 -2.87 18.58
C GLN A 60 -0.77 -1.42 18.14
N VAL A 61 0.21 -0.77 17.51
CA VAL A 61 0.03 0.57 16.92
C VAL A 61 -1.00 0.53 15.79
N CYS A 62 -1.00 -0.55 14.99
CA CYS A 62 -1.89 -0.71 13.86
C CYS A 62 -3.32 -1.19 14.21
N ARG A 63 -3.58 -1.54 15.48
CA ARG A 63 -4.90 -1.94 15.93
C ARG A 63 -5.88 -0.76 15.92
N PRO A 64 -7.17 -1.00 15.66
CA PRO A 64 -8.19 0.02 15.76
C PRO A 64 -8.25 0.60 17.19
N VAL A 65 -8.68 1.85 17.31
CA VAL A 65 -8.74 2.57 18.61
C VAL A 65 -9.65 1.82 19.60
N THR A 66 -10.67 1.12 19.10
CA THR A 66 -11.59 0.27 19.86
C THR A 66 -10.92 -0.92 20.54
N GLU A 67 -9.77 -1.38 20.05
CA GLU A 67 -8.99 -2.49 20.62
C GLU A 67 -7.77 -2.01 21.43
N GLY A 68 -7.75 -0.74 21.83
CA GLY A 68 -6.62 -0.14 22.56
C GLY A 68 -5.40 0.19 21.70
N GLY A 69 -5.55 0.19 20.36
CA GLY A 69 -4.53 0.62 19.43
C GLY A 69 -4.54 2.11 19.12
N LEU A 70 -3.61 2.58 18.29
CA LEU A 70 -3.53 4.00 17.87
C LEU A 70 -4.42 4.32 16.65
N GLY A 71 -5.07 3.31 16.07
CA GLY A 71 -5.89 3.44 14.86
C GLY A 71 -5.10 3.86 13.63
N ILE A 72 -3.78 3.63 13.63
CA ILE A 72 -2.95 3.85 12.45
C ILE A 72 -3.18 2.66 11.53
N ARG A 73 -3.55 2.88 10.27
CA ARG A 73 -3.80 1.76 9.37
C ARG A 73 -2.49 1.09 8.98
N ASP A 74 -2.48 -0.25 8.93
CA ASP A 74 -1.33 -1.01 8.45
C ASP A 74 -1.05 -0.69 6.97
N ILE A 75 0.13 -0.15 6.70
CA ILE A 75 0.56 0.26 5.36
C ILE A 75 0.68 -0.95 4.44
N LEU A 76 1.11 -2.10 4.96
CA LEU A 76 1.20 -3.34 4.19
C LEU A 76 -0.19 -3.83 3.80
N ALA A 77 -1.14 -3.82 4.73
CA ALA A 77 -2.52 -4.23 4.46
C ALA A 77 -3.19 -3.31 3.42
N LEU A 78 -2.99 -2.01 3.55
CA LEU A 78 -3.51 -1.03 2.60
C LEU A 78 -2.87 -1.14 1.22
N ASN A 79 -1.54 -1.32 1.15
CA ASN A 79 -0.86 -1.57 -0.13
C ASN A 79 -1.41 -2.84 -0.80
N LYS A 80 -1.67 -3.90 -0.03
CA LYS A 80 -2.28 -5.13 -0.56
C LYS A 80 -3.68 -4.89 -1.12
N GLY A 81 -4.53 -4.17 -0.39
CA GLY A 81 -5.88 -3.82 -0.88
C GLY A 81 -5.85 -2.93 -2.13
N LEU A 82 -4.93 -1.98 -2.20
CA LEU A 82 -4.74 -1.10 -3.37
C LEU A 82 -4.22 -1.88 -4.58
N MET A 83 -3.30 -2.83 -4.38
CA MET A 83 -2.88 -3.76 -5.45
C MET A 83 -4.06 -4.54 -6.01
N SER A 84 -4.93 -5.08 -5.14
CA SER A 84 -6.14 -5.80 -5.57
C SER A 84 -7.10 -4.89 -6.35
N LYS A 85 -7.31 -3.64 -5.90
CA LYS A 85 -8.12 -2.65 -6.63
C LYS A 85 -7.55 -2.33 -8.02
N HIS A 86 -6.23 -2.25 -8.12
CA HIS A 86 -5.54 -1.96 -9.37
C HIS A 86 -5.61 -3.13 -10.36
N LEU A 87 -5.42 -4.35 -9.85
CA LEU A 87 -5.63 -5.58 -10.61
C LEU A 87 -7.07 -5.67 -11.12
N TRP A 88 -8.05 -5.37 -10.25
CA TRP A 88 -9.47 -5.32 -10.63
C TRP A 88 -9.75 -4.33 -11.77
N ARG A 89 -9.18 -3.12 -11.71
CA ARG A 89 -9.34 -2.12 -12.79
C ARG A 89 -8.78 -2.61 -14.13
N ILE A 90 -7.70 -3.39 -14.12
CA ILE A 90 -7.16 -4.01 -15.32
C ILE A 90 -8.08 -5.13 -15.83
N ILE A 91 -8.61 -5.97 -14.93
CA ILE A 91 -9.52 -7.07 -15.28
C ILE A 91 -10.81 -6.54 -15.91
N VAL A 92 -11.41 -5.51 -15.30
CA VAL A 92 -12.64 -4.87 -15.79
C VAL A 92 -12.37 -3.99 -17.02
N ALA A 93 -11.11 -3.82 -17.41
CA ALA A 93 -10.68 -2.96 -18.52
C ALA A 93 -11.23 -1.53 -18.39
N ASP A 94 -11.20 -0.97 -17.18
CA ASP A 94 -11.67 0.38 -16.90
C ASP A 94 -10.72 1.42 -17.56
N ARG A 95 -11.10 1.87 -18.76
CA ARG A 95 -10.34 2.83 -19.57
C ARG A 95 -10.37 4.27 -19.03
N SER A 96 -11.04 4.53 -17.90
CA SER A 96 -11.04 5.85 -17.26
C SER A 96 -9.65 6.26 -16.74
N SER A 97 -8.75 5.29 -16.51
CA SER A 97 -7.37 5.54 -16.11
C SER A 97 -6.41 5.37 -17.28
N ILE A 98 -5.68 6.44 -17.61
CA ILE A 98 -4.63 6.45 -18.65
C ILE A 98 -3.60 5.32 -18.44
N TRP A 99 -3.29 5.01 -17.18
CA TRP A 99 -2.37 3.92 -16.84
C TRP A 99 -2.94 2.54 -17.20
N VAL A 100 -4.23 2.32 -16.95
CA VAL A 100 -4.92 1.07 -17.29
C VAL A 100 -5.00 0.93 -18.81
N ASP A 101 -5.36 2.02 -19.50
CA ASP A 101 -5.42 2.07 -20.96
C ASP A 101 -4.05 1.75 -21.59
N TRP A 102 -2.98 2.39 -21.11
CA TRP A 102 -1.61 2.12 -21.57
C TRP A 102 -1.20 0.65 -21.37
N ILE A 103 -1.56 0.04 -20.23
CA ILE A 103 -1.25 -1.38 -19.98
C ILE A 103 -2.02 -2.30 -20.92
N ILE A 104 -3.30 -2.03 -21.13
CA ILE A 104 -4.10 -2.89 -21.99
C ILE A 104 -3.57 -2.81 -23.43
N GLN A 105 -3.24 -1.61 -23.91
CA GLN A 105 -2.72 -1.41 -25.27
C GLN A 105 -1.30 -1.94 -25.45
N TYR A 106 -0.37 -1.58 -24.56
CA TYR A 106 1.06 -1.83 -24.76
C TYR A 106 1.51 -3.20 -24.22
N ARG A 107 0.95 -3.64 -23.08
CA ARG A 107 1.36 -4.88 -22.40
C ARG A 107 0.45 -6.06 -22.70
N LEU A 108 -0.88 -5.90 -22.60
CA LEU A 108 -1.82 -7.00 -22.80
C LEU A 108 -2.11 -7.24 -24.28
N ARG A 109 -2.02 -6.22 -25.16
CA ARG A 109 -2.23 -6.36 -26.61
C ARG A 109 -3.50 -7.15 -26.98
N GLY A 110 -4.57 -7.01 -26.19
CA GLY A 110 -5.83 -7.73 -26.39
C GLY A 110 -5.90 -9.15 -25.81
N THR A 111 -4.86 -9.65 -25.14
CA THR A 111 -4.90 -10.90 -24.37
C THR A 111 -5.30 -10.66 -22.91
N SER A 112 -5.84 -11.70 -22.27
CA SER A 112 -6.17 -11.63 -20.84
C SER A 112 -4.88 -11.54 -20.00
N ILE A 113 -4.94 -10.83 -18.87
CA ILE A 113 -3.80 -10.69 -17.94
C ILE A 113 -3.25 -12.05 -17.46
N TRP A 114 -4.08 -13.09 -17.49
CA TRP A 114 -3.76 -14.46 -17.06
C TRP A 114 -3.01 -15.27 -18.12
N THR A 115 -3.07 -14.87 -19.39
CA THR A 115 -2.40 -15.56 -20.50
C THR A 115 -0.96 -15.07 -20.69
N VAL A 116 -0.60 -13.92 -20.10
CA VAL A 116 0.73 -13.33 -20.23
C VAL A 116 1.73 -14.03 -19.29
N SER A 117 2.85 -14.52 -19.82
CA SER A 117 3.85 -15.25 -19.04
C SER A 117 4.48 -14.38 -17.94
N ASP A 118 4.56 -14.90 -16.70
CA ASP A 118 5.16 -14.25 -15.50
C ASP A 118 6.67 -13.95 -15.69
N ARG A 119 7.32 -14.41 -16.76
CA ARG A 119 8.77 -14.29 -16.95
C ARG A 119 9.22 -13.00 -17.62
N SER A 120 8.36 -12.31 -18.36
CA SER A 120 8.74 -11.12 -19.13
C SER A 120 8.06 -9.85 -18.59
N GLY A 121 8.61 -9.29 -17.51
CA GLY A 121 8.13 -8.02 -16.98
C GLY A 121 8.90 -7.47 -15.78
N PRO A 122 8.75 -6.16 -15.49
CA PRO A 122 9.30 -5.54 -14.28
C PRO A 122 8.83 -6.26 -13.01
N TRP A 123 9.60 -6.17 -11.92
CA TRP A 123 9.25 -6.78 -10.63
C TRP A 123 7.80 -6.48 -10.19
N SER A 124 7.34 -5.25 -10.40
CA SER A 124 5.98 -4.81 -10.05
C SER A 124 4.90 -5.58 -10.82
N TRP A 125 5.12 -5.86 -12.11
CA TRP A 125 4.20 -6.61 -12.96
C TRP A 125 4.07 -8.07 -12.51
N ARG A 126 5.20 -8.72 -12.24
CA ARG A 126 5.22 -10.09 -11.67
C ARG A 126 4.50 -10.15 -10.34
N LYS A 127 4.70 -9.13 -9.50
CA LYS A 127 4.02 -9.02 -8.21
C LYS A 127 2.52 -8.79 -8.35
N LEU A 128 2.08 -8.08 -9.39
CA LEU A 128 0.68 -7.81 -9.69
C LEU A 128 -0.03 -9.08 -10.17
N ILE A 129 0.53 -9.80 -11.14
CA ILE A 129 -0.02 -11.08 -11.65
C ILE A 129 -0.12 -12.10 -10.53
N ARG A 130 0.94 -12.23 -9.72
CA ARG A 130 0.96 -13.15 -8.56
C ARG A 130 0.05 -12.70 -7.41
N CYS A 131 -0.50 -11.50 -7.47
CA CYS A 131 -1.46 -11.03 -6.48
C CYS A 131 -2.88 -11.52 -6.75
N GLU A 132 -3.02 -12.54 -7.61
CA GLU A 132 -4.24 -13.31 -7.90
C GLU A 132 -5.20 -13.27 -6.72
N PRO A 133 -6.39 -12.68 -6.92
CA PRO A 133 -7.32 -12.59 -5.84
C PRO A 133 -7.82 -14.01 -5.59
N ALA A 134 -7.64 -14.49 -4.35
CA ALA A 134 -8.25 -15.71 -3.84
C ALA A 134 -9.80 -15.71 -3.89
N THR A 135 -10.41 -14.82 -4.68
CA THR A 135 -11.84 -14.67 -4.93
C THR A 135 -12.27 -15.19 -6.30
N MET A 136 -11.36 -15.69 -7.14
CA MET A 136 -11.72 -16.37 -8.41
C MET A 136 -11.68 -17.90 -8.33
N SER A 137 -11.31 -18.49 -7.19
CA SER A 137 -11.39 -19.93 -6.94
C SER A 137 -12.76 -20.38 -6.40
N SER A 138 -13.77 -19.51 -6.44
CA SER A 138 -15.13 -19.78 -5.96
C SER A 138 -16.22 -19.35 -6.94
N LEU A 139 -15.88 -19.19 -8.23
CA LEU A 139 -16.84 -19.11 -9.34
C LEU A 139 -16.56 -20.23 -10.34
#